data_AF-A0A060C1N9-F1
#
_entry.id   AF-A0A060C1N9-F1
#
_cell.length_a   1.000
_cell.length_b   1.000
_cell.length_c   1.000
_cell.angle_alpha   90.00
_cell.angle_beta   90.00
_cell.angle_gamma   90.00
#
_symmetry.space_group_name_H-M   'P 1'
#
loop_
_entity.id
_entity.type
_entity.pdbx_description
1 polymer ?
#
loop_
_entity_poly.entity_id
_entity_poly.type
_entity_poly.pdbx_seq_one_letter_code
_entity_poly.pdbx_strand_id
1 'polypeptide(L)' 'LQVLIVSGAPIAGAFDYRSRVDFVKIPSVIKLRNGEYTSMAAHVDLSETLKMRRSIMLDLRAVSEPDLFIVDNGT' A
#
# COMPACT_ATOMS: atom_id res chain seq x y z
N LEU A 1 -2.72 -8.07 -19.52
CA LEU A 1 -3.04 -8.23 -18.10
C LEU A 1 -1.80 -8.09 -17.25
N GLN A 2 -1.52 -6.86 -16.86
CA GLN A 2 -0.57 -6.45 -15.82
C GLN A 2 -1.38 -6.08 -14.58
N VAL A 3 -1.04 -6.71 -13.45
CA VAL A 3 -1.69 -6.44 -12.16
C VAL A 3 -0.69 -5.70 -11.28
N LEU A 4 -1.12 -4.58 -10.69
CA LEU A 4 -0.35 -3.87 -9.69
C LEU A 4 -1.04 -3.99 -8.34
N ILE A 5 -0.33 -4.55 -7.36
CA ILE A 5 -0.76 -4.66 -5.98
C ILE A 5 -0.01 -3.63 -5.14
N VAL A 6 -0.76 -2.77 -4.45
CA VAL A 6 -0.22 -1.79 -3.51
C VAL A 6 -0.69 -2.17 -2.11
N SER A 7 0.25 -2.38 -1.18
CA SER A 7 -0.12 -2.80 0.19
C SER A 7 0.66 -2.11 1.29
N GLY A 8 -0.06 -1.84 2.38
CA GLY A 8 0.50 -1.47 3.68
C GLY A 8 1.06 -2.65 4.48
N ALA A 9 0.87 -3.91 4.10
CA ALA A 9 1.40 -5.09 4.80
C ALA A 9 2.76 -5.54 4.24
N PRO A 10 3.59 -6.27 5.01
CA PRO A 10 4.75 -6.96 4.46
C PRO A 10 4.27 -8.17 3.66
N ILE A 11 4.11 -8.00 2.35
CA ILE A 11 3.62 -9.07 1.45
C ILE A 11 4.76 -9.68 0.62
N ALA A 12 5.93 -9.04 0.56
CA ALA A 12 7.07 -9.55 -0.20
C ALA A 12 7.42 -11.00 0.22
N GLY A 13 7.32 -11.94 -0.73
CA GLY A 13 7.58 -13.36 -0.50
C GLY A 13 6.38 -14.19 -0.01
N ALA A 14 5.21 -13.59 0.23
CA ALA A 14 4.00 -14.32 0.63
C ALA A 14 3.30 -15.03 -0.54
N PHE A 15 3.60 -14.64 -1.78
CA PHE A 15 3.00 -15.22 -2.97
C PHE A 15 4.07 -15.59 -3.98
N ASP A 16 3.90 -16.75 -4.62
CA ASP A 16 4.67 -17.13 -5.80
C ASP A 16 4.08 -16.34 -6.98
N TYR A 17 4.59 -15.12 -7.18
CA TYR A 17 4.03 -14.17 -8.13
C TYR A 17 4.20 -14.72 -9.54
N ARG A 18 3.10 -15.22 -10.11
CA ARG A 18 3.04 -15.57 -11.54
C ARG A 18 3.49 -14.35 -12.35
N SER A 19 4.15 -14.59 -13.47
CA SER A 19 4.57 -13.54 -14.42
C SER A 19 3.47 -12.48 -14.60
N ARG A 20 3.82 -11.18 -14.52
CA ARG A 20 2.95 -10.00 -14.75
C ARG A 20 2.19 -9.43 -13.54
N VAL A 21 2.61 -9.76 -12.31
CA VAL A 21 2.14 -9.09 -11.08
C VAL A 21 3.28 -8.26 -10.49
N ASP A 22 3.09 -6.95 -10.40
CA ASP A 22 4.00 -6.02 -9.72
C ASP A 22 3.48 -5.70 -8.32
N PHE A 23 4.40 -5.47 -7.39
CA PHE A 23 4.08 -5.15 -6.00
C PHE A 23 4.78 -3.87 -5.54
N VAL A 24 4.02 -2.99 -4.88
CA VAL A 24 4.56 -1.80 -4.23
C VAL A 24 4.10 -1.72 -2.78
N LYS A 25 5.09 -1.59 -1.89
CA LYS A 25 4.87 -1.30 -0.48
C LYS A 25 4.57 0.19 -0.30
N ILE A 26 3.53 0.51 0.48
CA ILE A 26 3.23 1.87 0.93
C ILE A 26 3.38 1.99 2.45
N PRO A 27 3.52 3.22 3.00
CA PRO A 27 3.56 3.44 4.45
C PRO A 27 2.39 2.76 5.17
N SER A 28 2.70 1.97 6.20
CA SER A 28 1.73 1.18 6.95
C SER A 28 1.00 2.00 8.00
N VAL A 29 -0.24 1.61 8.28
CA VAL A 29 -1.01 2.09 9.44
C VAL A 29 -1.27 0.91 10.37
N ILE A 30 -1.43 1.19 11.66
CA ILE A 30 -1.77 0.19 12.69
C ILE A 30 -3.17 0.52 13.19
N LYS A 31 -4.06 -0.47 13.18
CA LYS A 31 -5.35 -0.33 13.86
C LYS A 31 -5.20 -0.57 15.36
N LEU A 32 -5.53 0.42 16.16
CA LEU A 32 -5.53 0.35 17.61
C LEU A 32 -6.78 -0.36 18.13
N ARG A 33 -6.71 -0.88 19.36
CA ARG A 33 -7.83 -1.62 20.00
C ARG A 33 -9.10 -0.79 20.17
N ASN A 34 -8.95 0.53 20.27
CA ASN A 34 -10.06 1.48 20.38
C ASN A 34 -10.69 1.82 19.01
N GLY A 35 -10.23 1.21 17.92
CA GLY A 35 -10.72 1.46 16.56
C GLY A 35 -10.04 2.60 15.82
N GLU A 36 -9.20 3.37 16.51
CA GLU A 36 -8.37 4.42 15.89
C GLU A 36 -7.23 3.81 15.06
N TYR A 37 -6.63 4.64 14.22
CA TYR A 37 -5.44 4.27 13.46
C TYR A 37 -4.26 5.13 13.89
N THR A 38 -3.06 4.57 13.80
CA THR A 38 -1.81 5.33 13.92
C THR A 38 -0.85 4.96 12.80
N SER A 39 0.14 5.82 12.54
CA SER A 39 1.23 5.44 11.64
C SER A 39 2.07 4.33 12.26
N MET A 40 2.55 3.40 11.44
CA MET A 40 3.58 2.46 11.88
C MET A 40 4.93 3.16 12.10
N ALA A 41 5.18 4.27 11.41
CA ALA A 41 6.37 5.08 11.65
C ALA A 41 6.15 6.01 12.85
N ALA A 42 6.83 5.73 13.96
CA ALA A 42 6.62 6.40 15.26
C ALA A 42 6.73 7.93 15.25
N HIS A 43 7.37 8.52 14.24
CA HIS A 43 7.61 9.96 14.10
C HIS A 43 6.86 10.60 12.93
N VAL A 44 5.88 9.91 12.37
CA VAL A 44 5.07 10.43 11.26
C VAL A 44 3.60 10.42 11.68
N ASP A 45 2.95 11.59 11.60
CA ASP A 45 1.52 11.68 11.87
C ASP A 45 0.71 10.80 10.92
N LEU A 46 -0.44 10.31 11.40
CA LEU A 46 -1.36 9.52 10.58
C LEU A 46 -1.78 10.29 9.33
N SER A 47 -2.08 11.58 9.45
CA SER A 47 -2.49 12.44 8.33
C SER A 47 -1.42 12.51 7.24
N GLU A 48 -0.15 12.68 7.62
CA GLU A 48 0.98 12.69 6.70
C GLU A 48 1.20 11.31 6.07
N THR A 49 1.03 10.25 6.85
CA THR A 49 1.06 8.87 6.34
C THR A 49 -0.01 8.65 5.27
N LEU A 50 -1.24 9.12 5.49
CA LEU A 50 -2.33 9.02 4.52
C LEU A 50 -2.08 9.88 3.27
N LYS A 51 -1.49 11.07 3.42
CA LYS A 51 -1.09 11.92 2.28
C LYS A 51 -0.05 11.22 1.41
N MET A 52 1.00 10.65 2.02
CA MET A 52 2.01 9.89 1.29
C MET A 52 1.41 8.69 0.56
N ARG A 53 0.56 7.91 1.24
CA ARG A 53 -0.15 6.78 0.64
C ARG A 53 -0.94 7.22 -0.60
N ARG A 54 -1.68 8.33 -0.51
CA ARG A 54 -2.46 8.88 -1.62
C ARG A 54 -1.56 9.29 -2.80
N SER A 55 -0.47 10.01 -2.54
CA SER A 55 0.47 10.43 -3.61
C SER A 55 1.01 9.21 -4.34
N ILE A 56 1.56 8.24 -3.60
CA ILE A 56 2.15 7.03 -4.18
C ILE A 56 1.13 6.28 -5.04
N MET A 57 -0.10 6.08 -4.56
CA MET A 57 -1.13 5.37 -5.32
C MET A 57 -1.51 6.09 -6.63
N LEU A 58 -1.62 7.42 -6.59
CA LEU A 58 -1.95 8.22 -7.77
C LEU A 58 -0.81 8.20 -8.79
N ASP A 59 0.42 8.38 -8.32
CA ASP A 59 1.62 8.40 -9.16
C ASP A 59 1.85 7.04 -9.81
N LEU A 60 1.72 5.95 -9.05
CA LEU A 60 1.83 4.58 -9.57
C LEU A 60 0.77 4.29 -10.63
N ARG A 61 -0.49 4.62 -10.35
CA ARG A 61 -1.58 4.43 -11.31
C ARG A 61 -1.31 5.16 -12.62
N ALA A 62 -0.78 6.39 -12.55
CA ALA A 62 -0.50 7.20 -13.72
C ALA A 62 0.69 6.69 -14.54
N VAL A 63 1.75 6.21 -13.88
CA VAL A 63 2.99 5.79 -14.56
C VAL A 63 2.92 4.35 -15.06
N SER A 64 2.22 3.45 -14.35
CA SER A 64 2.21 2.02 -14.68
C SER A 64 1.03 1.57 -15.53
N GLU A 65 -0.02 2.39 -15.66
CA GLU A 65 -1.26 2.10 -16.41
C GLU A 65 -1.73 0.64 -16.32
N PRO A 66 -1.93 0.08 -15.10
CA PRO A 66 -2.16 -1.35 -14.96
C PRO A 66 -3.57 -1.73 -15.37
N ASP A 67 -3.74 -2.94 -15.91
CA ASP A 67 -5.07 -3.48 -16.24
C ASP A 67 -5.92 -3.71 -14.97
N LEU A 68 -5.26 -3.99 -13.83
CA LEU A 68 -5.89 -4.17 -12.54
C LEU A 68 -5.04 -3.57 -11.42
N PHE A 69 -5.63 -2.70 -10.62
CA PHE A 69 -4.99 -2.02 -9.49
C PHE A 69 -5.66 -2.41 -8.18
N ILE A 70 -4.97 -3.18 -7.34
CA ILE A 70 -5.48 -3.67 -6.05
C ILE A 70 -4.79 -2.91 -4.93
N VAL A 71 -5.60 -2.34 -4.03
CA VAL A 71 -5.09 -1.69 -2.81
C VAL A 71 -5.49 -2.52 -1.61
N ASP A 72 -4.49 -3.00 -0.86
CA ASP A 72 -4.67 -3.60 0.44
C ASP A 72 -4.29 -2.59 1.53
N ASN A 73 -5.18 -2.43 2.51
CA ASN A 73 -5.01 -1.39 3.52
C ASN A 73 -3.90 -1.77 4.50
N GLY A 74 -3.77 -3.05 4.85
CA GLY A 74 -2.94 -3.58 5.94
C GLY A 74 -3.30 -2.93 7.28
N THR A 75 -4.00 -3.66 8.15
CA THR A 75 -4.42 -3.17 9.49
C THR A 75 -3.54 -3.68 10.61
#